data_AF-A0A2D4K0S9-F1
#
_entry.id   AF-A0A2D4K0S9-F1
#
_cell.length_a   1.000
_cell.length_b   1.000
_cell.length_c   1.000
_cell.angle_alpha   90.00
_cell.angle_beta   90.00
_cell.angle_gamma   90.00
#
_symmetry.space_group_name_H-M   'P 1'
#
loop_
_entity.id
_entity.type
_entity.pdbx_description
1 polymer ?
#
loop_
_entity_poly.entity_id
_entity_poly.type
_entity_poly.pdbx_seq_one_letter_code
_entity_poly.pdbx_strand_id
1 'polypeptide(L)'
;EFPNGRWGNSSSPAFGELKDYYLFYLKSKSAREELLKMWGEELTCEESVYEVFRCYIAGEANRNGHKVTCLPWNDDPLAAETNLMKDELVKVNRRGILTINSQPNINGKPSIDPIVGWGPEGGYVFQKAYLEFFTSAENIKALLTVLKKYGQRVNYHIVNVK
;
A
#
# COMPACT_ATOMS: atom_id res chain seq x y z
N GLU A 1 -6.88 21.77 -17.24
CA GLU A 1 -8.14 20.98 -17.23
C GLU A 1 -7.89 19.67 -16.51
N PHE A 2 -8.94 19.04 -15.94
CA PHE A 2 -8.84 17.74 -15.28
C PHE A 2 -9.57 16.67 -16.11
N PRO A 3 -9.09 15.41 -16.14
CA PRO A 3 -9.75 14.33 -16.87
C PRO A 3 -11.22 14.13 -16.44
N ASN A 4 -12.10 13.89 -17.41
CA ASN A 4 -13.50 13.51 -17.19
C ASN A 4 -13.81 12.20 -17.92
N GLY A 5 -14.29 11.18 -17.19
CA GLY A 5 -14.57 9.85 -17.72
C GLY A 5 -13.33 8.94 -17.75
N ARG A 6 -12.60 8.91 -18.87
CA ARG A 6 -11.42 8.02 -19.06
C ARG A 6 -10.12 8.78 -19.02
N TRP A 7 -9.17 8.31 -18.20
CA TRP A 7 -7.84 8.92 -18.07
C TRP A 7 -7.11 9.08 -19.41
N GLY A 8 -7.06 8.01 -20.22
CA GLY A 8 -6.27 7.98 -21.47
C GLY A 8 -6.83 8.80 -22.64
N ASN A 9 -8.02 9.41 -22.52
CA ASN A 9 -8.58 10.28 -23.56
C ASN A 9 -8.24 11.77 -23.34
N SER A 10 -7.41 12.06 -22.34
CA SER A 10 -6.99 13.41 -21.97
C SER A 10 -5.53 13.60 -22.37
N SER A 11 -5.20 14.68 -23.07
CA SER A 11 -3.81 15.11 -23.28
C SER A 11 -3.26 15.67 -21.96
N SER A 12 -3.14 14.82 -20.94
CA SER A 12 -2.78 15.22 -19.59
C SER A 12 -1.38 15.84 -19.57
N PRO A 13 -1.21 17.06 -19.03
CA PRO A 13 0.11 17.66 -18.85
C PRO A 13 0.95 16.79 -17.91
N ALA A 14 2.28 16.87 -18.05
CA ALA A 14 3.19 16.15 -17.18
C ALA A 14 2.95 16.53 -15.70
N PHE A 15 3.09 15.55 -14.81
CA PHE A 15 3.11 15.82 -13.37
C PHE A 15 4.32 16.71 -13.03
N GLY A 16 4.10 17.73 -12.20
CA GLY A 16 5.19 18.58 -11.70
C GLY A 16 6.13 17.80 -10.78
N GLU A 17 7.41 18.15 -10.78
CA GLU A 17 8.41 17.55 -9.90
C GLU A 17 8.17 17.98 -8.43
N LEU A 18 8.16 17.01 -7.52
CA LEU A 18 8.06 17.28 -6.09
C LEU A 18 9.47 17.49 -5.49
N LYS A 19 9.91 18.74 -5.39
CA LYS A 19 11.26 19.08 -4.88
C LYS A 19 11.31 19.36 -3.38
N ASP A 20 10.23 19.89 -2.81
CA ASP A 20 10.20 20.41 -1.44
C ASP A 20 9.40 19.50 -0.49
N TYR A 21 10.01 18.39 -0.06
CA TYR A 21 9.41 17.46 0.92
C TYR A 21 9.25 18.07 2.33
N TYR A 22 9.82 19.25 2.58
CA TYR A 22 9.63 20.03 3.81
C TYR A 22 8.34 20.85 3.84
N LEU A 23 7.58 20.89 2.74
CA LEU A 23 6.28 21.55 2.72
C LEU A 23 5.42 20.98 3.85
N PHE A 24 4.87 21.86 4.67
CA PHE A 24 4.16 21.58 5.92
C PHE A 24 3.07 20.50 5.81
N TYR A 25 2.53 20.29 4.61
CA TYR A 25 1.49 19.29 4.33
C TYR A 25 2.00 17.88 3.99
N LEU A 26 3.31 17.69 3.82
CA LEU A 26 3.93 16.40 3.46
C LEU A 26 4.77 15.81 4.60
N LYS A 27 4.91 16.54 5.71
CA LYS A 27 5.52 15.99 6.92
C LYS A 27 4.53 15.05 7.59
N SER A 28 5.04 13.94 8.11
CA SER A 28 4.24 13.06 8.96
C SER A 28 3.64 13.86 10.11
N LYS A 29 2.40 13.50 10.48
CA LYS A 29 1.67 14.13 11.60
C LYS A 29 2.33 13.81 12.95
N SER A 30 3.17 12.79 13.01
CA SER A 30 3.83 12.31 14.23
C SER A 30 5.20 12.98 14.46
N ALA A 31 5.50 13.27 15.73
CA ALA A 31 6.82 13.75 16.14
C ALA A 31 7.90 12.68 15.93
N ARG A 32 9.16 13.11 15.75
CA ARG A 32 10.30 12.21 15.48
C ARG A 32 10.48 11.16 16.57
N GLU A 33 10.30 11.55 17.83
CA GLU A 33 10.42 10.66 18.99
C GLU A 33 9.39 9.52 18.94
N GLU A 34 8.17 9.81 18.50
CA GLU A 34 7.11 8.80 18.34
C GLU A 34 7.40 7.87 17.16
N LEU A 35 7.89 8.42 16.04
CA LEU A 35 8.31 7.62 14.89
C LEU A 35 9.44 6.64 15.27
N LEU A 36 10.42 7.09 16.05
CA LEU A 36 11.51 6.23 16.53
C LEU A 36 11.01 5.09 17.43
N LYS A 37 10.06 5.36 18.34
CA LYS A 37 9.44 4.31 19.17
C LYS A 37 8.68 3.27 18.34
N MET A 38 8.00 3.71 17.29
CA MET A 38 7.21 2.83 16.41
C MET A 38 8.09 2.02 15.45
N TRP A 39 9.01 2.68 14.75
CA TRP A 39 9.80 2.10 13.67
C TRP A 39 11.13 1.50 14.12
N GLY A 40 11.56 1.81 15.34
CA GLY A 40 12.82 1.35 15.92
C GLY A 40 13.86 2.47 15.98
N GLU A 41 14.46 2.64 17.16
CA GLU A 41 15.58 3.57 17.39
C GLU A 41 16.85 3.12 16.65
N GLU A 42 17.01 1.80 16.50
CA GLU A 42 18.10 1.16 15.77
C GLU A 42 17.55 0.00 14.92
N LEU A 43 18.09 -0.14 13.69
CA LEU A 43 17.77 -1.23 12.76
C LEU A 43 19.00 -2.10 12.58
N THR A 44 18.90 -3.39 12.88
CA THR A 44 20.05 -4.32 12.84
C THR A 44 20.12 -5.14 11.56
N CYS A 45 18.99 -5.31 10.87
CA CYS A 45 18.87 -6.10 9.64
C CYS A 45 17.60 -5.70 8.88
N GLU A 46 17.42 -6.20 7.65
CA GLU A 46 16.24 -5.90 6.83
C GLU A 46 14.93 -6.37 7.49
N GLU A 47 14.97 -7.50 8.20
CA GLU A 47 13.81 -8.04 8.93
C GLU A 47 13.31 -7.07 10.00
N SER A 48 14.17 -6.18 10.52
CA SER A 48 13.75 -5.11 11.42
C SER A 48 12.74 -4.18 10.73
N VAL A 49 12.94 -3.90 9.43
CA VAL A 49 12.00 -3.10 8.63
C VAL A 49 10.75 -3.91 8.31
N TYR A 50 10.89 -5.20 7.98
CA TYR A 50 9.76 -6.06 7.63
C TYR A 50 8.75 -6.15 8.77
N GLU A 51 9.25 -6.23 10.01
CA GLU A 51 8.42 -6.28 11.20
C GLU A 51 7.63 -4.98 11.43
N VAL A 52 8.17 -3.80 11.08
CA VAL A 52 7.43 -2.53 11.17
C VAL A 52 6.20 -2.54 10.26
N PHE A 53 6.38 -2.96 9.00
CA PHE A 53 5.27 -3.10 8.05
C PHE A 53 4.25 -4.13 8.53
N ARG A 54 4.73 -5.26 9.06
CA ARG A 54 3.89 -6.30 9.65
C ARG A 54 3.05 -5.76 10.80
N CYS A 55 3.66 -5.04 11.75
CA CYS A 55 2.97 -4.47 12.91
C CYS A 55 1.92 -3.44 12.50
N TYR A 56 2.21 -2.61 11.51
CA TYR A 56 1.24 -1.63 10.96
C TYR A 56 0.00 -2.34 10.41
N ILE A 57 0.18 -3.35 9.56
CA ILE A 57 -0.95 -4.11 8.99
C ILE A 57 -1.69 -4.91 10.06
N ALA A 58 -0.97 -5.56 10.98
CA ALA A 58 -1.56 -6.38 12.04
C ALA A 58 -2.31 -5.53 13.09
N GLY A 59 -1.94 -4.27 13.29
CA GLY A 59 -2.42 -3.43 14.38
C GLY A 59 -1.90 -3.87 15.76
N GLU A 60 -0.81 -4.64 15.77
CA GLU A 60 -0.15 -5.18 16.97
C GLU A 60 0.95 -4.24 17.46
N ALA A 61 1.26 -4.33 18.76
CA ALA A 61 2.40 -3.62 19.31
C ALA A 61 3.72 -4.26 18.82
N ASN A 62 4.73 -3.42 18.60
CA ASN A 62 6.09 -3.89 18.37
C ASN A 62 6.69 -4.48 19.65
N ARG A 63 7.92 -5.01 19.56
CA ARG A 63 8.65 -5.61 20.69
C ARG A 63 8.79 -4.71 21.93
N ASN A 64 8.66 -3.39 21.78
CA ASN A 64 8.77 -2.40 22.85
C ASN A 64 7.40 -1.92 23.35
N GLY A 65 6.30 -2.59 22.97
CA GLY A 65 4.96 -2.26 23.44
C GLY A 65 4.26 -1.10 22.69
N HIS A 66 4.84 -0.58 21.61
CA HIS A 66 4.28 0.54 20.85
C HIS A 66 3.59 0.04 19.58
N LYS A 67 2.34 0.46 19.35
CA LYS A 67 1.64 0.17 18.08
C LYS A 67 2.20 1.04 16.97
N VAL A 68 2.41 0.46 15.80
CA VAL A 68 2.79 1.21 14.60
C VAL A 68 1.52 1.78 13.97
N THR A 69 1.36 3.10 14.03
CA THR A 69 0.14 3.79 13.55
C THR A 69 0.29 4.41 12.17
N CYS A 70 1.51 4.54 11.67
CA CYS A 70 1.81 5.07 10.35
C CYS A 70 3.07 4.43 9.73
N LEU A 71 3.18 4.60 8.42
CA LEU A 71 4.36 4.29 7.60
C LEU A 71 4.73 5.53 6.78
N PRO A 72 5.94 5.61 6.19
CA PRO A 72 6.33 6.72 5.33
C PRO A 72 5.37 6.99 4.15
N TRP A 73 4.63 5.97 3.71
CA TRP A 73 3.65 6.05 2.62
C TRP A 73 2.20 6.18 3.11
N ASN A 74 1.93 5.97 4.40
CA ASN A 74 0.58 5.92 4.96
C ASN A 74 0.55 6.56 6.35
N ASP A 75 0.11 7.82 6.44
CA ASP A 75 -0.05 8.53 7.71
C ASP A 75 -1.42 8.31 8.39
N ASP A 76 -2.34 7.61 7.72
CA ASP A 76 -3.69 7.35 8.20
C ASP A 76 -3.89 5.86 8.55
N PRO A 77 -4.90 5.54 9.39
CA PRO A 77 -5.27 4.15 9.67
C PRO A 77 -5.70 3.40 8.41
N LEU A 78 -5.63 2.07 8.45
CA LEU A 78 -6.09 1.23 7.35
C LEU A 78 -7.57 1.45 7.03
N ALA A 79 -7.89 1.56 5.74
CA ALA A 79 -9.26 1.53 5.26
C ALA A 79 -9.94 0.20 5.65
N ALA A 80 -11.26 0.23 5.81
CA ALA A 80 -12.03 -0.94 6.23
C ALA A 80 -11.87 -2.13 5.27
N GLU A 81 -11.73 -1.86 3.96
CA GLU A 81 -11.56 -2.88 2.93
C GLU A 81 -10.26 -3.70 3.08
N THR A 82 -9.19 -3.11 3.63
CA THR A 82 -7.92 -3.80 3.86
C THR A 82 -8.09 -4.97 4.84
N ASN A 83 -9.06 -4.89 5.76
CA ASN A 83 -9.33 -5.97 6.70
C ASN A 83 -9.80 -7.26 6.01
N LEU A 84 -10.31 -7.19 4.78
CA LEU A 84 -10.72 -8.36 4.00
C LEU A 84 -9.54 -9.24 3.55
N MET A 85 -8.31 -8.71 3.61
CA MET A 85 -7.08 -9.40 3.19
C MET A 85 -5.93 -9.24 4.19
N LYS A 86 -6.25 -8.90 5.45
CA LYS A 86 -5.28 -8.55 6.49
C LYS A 86 -4.25 -9.65 6.72
N ASP A 87 -4.70 -10.90 6.87
CA ASP A 87 -3.82 -12.02 7.19
C ASP A 87 -2.84 -12.31 6.04
N GLU A 88 -3.29 -12.16 4.80
CA GLU A 88 -2.51 -12.34 3.58
C GLU A 88 -1.43 -11.26 3.48
N LEU A 89 -1.81 -10.00 3.76
CA LEU A 89 -0.87 -8.88 3.81
C LEU A 89 0.18 -9.08 4.93
N VAL A 90 -0.23 -9.51 6.13
CA VAL A 90 0.70 -9.82 7.22
C VAL A 90 1.70 -10.92 6.81
N LYS A 91 1.22 -11.98 6.16
CA LYS A 91 2.07 -13.10 5.71
C LYS A 91 3.13 -12.66 4.71
N VAL A 92 2.78 -11.81 3.73
CA VAL A 92 3.73 -11.39 2.69
C VAL A 92 4.70 -10.33 3.20
N ASN A 93 4.26 -9.39 4.04
CA ASN A 93 5.14 -8.38 4.65
C ASN A 93 6.23 -9.03 5.50
N ARG A 94 5.89 -10.07 6.28
CA ARG A 94 6.86 -10.85 7.06
C ARG A 94 7.94 -11.53 6.20
N ARG A 95 7.70 -11.69 4.90
CA ARG A 95 8.62 -12.35 3.93
C ARG A 95 9.33 -11.34 3.01
N GLY A 96 9.29 -10.05 3.33
CA GLY A 96 9.98 -9.02 2.54
C GLY A 96 9.22 -8.55 1.29
N ILE A 97 7.90 -8.75 1.25
CA ILE A 97 6.99 -8.09 0.29
C ILE A 97 6.33 -6.92 1.03
N LEU A 98 6.99 -5.75 1.02
CA LEU A 98 6.66 -4.59 1.85
C LEU A 98 5.56 -3.74 1.19
N THR A 99 4.31 -4.01 1.54
CA THR A 99 3.13 -3.45 0.87
C THR A 99 2.86 -2.01 1.29
N ILE A 100 2.60 -1.14 0.31
CA ILE A 100 2.27 0.28 0.53
C ILE A 100 0.87 0.66 0.03
N ASN A 101 0.25 -0.20 -0.78
CA ASN A 101 -1.11 -0.02 -1.28
C ASN A 101 -1.75 -1.37 -1.67
N SER A 102 -3.05 -1.51 -1.48
CA SER A 102 -3.82 -2.71 -1.80
C SER A 102 -5.32 -2.44 -1.86
N GLN A 103 -6.04 -3.18 -2.69
CA GLN A 103 -7.51 -3.24 -2.66
C GLN A 103 -8.01 -4.65 -3.03
N PRO A 104 -9.13 -5.13 -2.44
CA PRO A 104 -9.70 -6.44 -2.73
C PRO A 104 -10.36 -6.49 -4.11
N ASN A 105 -10.63 -7.70 -4.60
CA ASN A 105 -11.54 -7.86 -5.73
C ASN A 105 -12.99 -7.81 -5.24
N ILE A 106 -13.80 -6.96 -5.86
CA ILE A 106 -15.23 -6.83 -5.58
C ILE A 106 -16.00 -7.12 -6.86
N ASN A 107 -16.96 -8.03 -6.76
CA ASN A 107 -17.78 -8.46 -7.88
C ASN A 107 -19.25 -8.08 -7.65
N GLY A 108 -19.64 -6.87 -8.05
CA GLY A 108 -21.03 -6.43 -8.08
C GLY A 108 -21.67 -6.31 -6.71
N LYS A 109 -20.99 -5.69 -5.75
CA LYS A 109 -21.61 -5.36 -4.45
C LYS A 109 -22.55 -4.15 -4.60
N PRO A 110 -23.59 -4.02 -3.76
CA PRO A 110 -24.45 -2.83 -3.77
C PRO A 110 -23.63 -1.54 -3.59
N SER A 111 -24.02 -0.46 -4.25
CA SER A 111 -23.36 0.86 -4.11
C SER A 111 -23.42 1.43 -2.69
N ILE A 112 -24.34 0.91 -1.86
CA ILE A 112 -24.50 1.28 -0.44
C ILE A 112 -23.76 0.33 0.52
N ASP A 113 -22.92 -0.58 0.03
CA ASP A 113 -22.12 -1.47 0.90
C ASP A 113 -21.28 -0.65 1.89
N PRO A 114 -21.30 -0.94 3.20
CA PRO A 114 -20.65 -0.11 4.22
C PRO A 114 -19.12 -0.14 4.18
N ILE A 115 -18.52 -1.07 3.44
CA ILE A 115 -17.06 -1.24 3.36
C ILE A 115 -16.53 -0.69 2.04
N VAL A 116 -17.19 -1.00 0.92
CA VAL A 116 -16.69 -0.69 -0.44
C VAL A 116 -17.66 0.11 -1.29
N GLY A 117 -18.81 0.49 -0.75
CA GLY A 117 -19.85 1.22 -1.46
C GLY A 117 -19.48 2.67 -1.72
N TRP A 118 -19.84 3.17 -2.90
CA TRP A 118 -19.73 4.57 -3.30
C TRP A 118 -20.68 4.85 -4.47
N GLY A 119 -20.97 6.14 -4.71
CA GLY A 119 -21.86 6.60 -5.79
C GLY A 119 -23.35 6.57 -5.43
N PRO A 120 -24.24 6.77 -6.41
CA PRO A 120 -25.69 6.78 -6.18
C PRO A 120 -26.23 5.43 -5.70
N GLU A 121 -27.31 5.46 -4.92
CA GLU A 121 -28.04 4.27 -4.47
C GLU A 121 -28.64 3.48 -5.65
N GLY A 122 -28.77 2.16 -5.50
CA GLY A 122 -29.34 1.26 -6.51
C GLY A 122 -28.36 0.78 -7.58
N GLY A 123 -27.07 1.11 -7.44
CA GLY A 123 -26.00 0.68 -8.33
C GLY A 123 -25.21 -0.54 -7.82
N TYR A 124 -24.20 -0.93 -8.60
CA TYR A 124 -23.25 -1.99 -8.25
C TYR A 124 -21.81 -1.52 -8.42
N VAL A 125 -20.94 -1.83 -7.45
CA VAL A 125 -19.51 -1.49 -7.48
C VAL A 125 -18.66 -2.71 -7.82
N PHE A 126 -17.55 -2.46 -8.53
CA PHE A 126 -16.60 -3.47 -8.97
C PHE A 126 -15.17 -2.99 -8.72
N GLN A 127 -14.31 -3.91 -8.27
CA GLN A 127 -12.89 -3.65 -8.08
C GLN A 127 -12.09 -4.84 -8.61
N LYS A 128 -10.98 -4.56 -9.29
CA LYS A 128 -9.94 -5.57 -9.56
C LYS A 128 -8.96 -5.56 -8.39
N ALA A 129 -8.56 -6.74 -7.91
CA ALA A 129 -7.54 -6.83 -6.87
C ALA A 129 -6.25 -6.14 -7.33
N TYR A 130 -5.63 -5.39 -6.41
CA TYR A 130 -4.41 -4.64 -6.64
C TYR A 130 -3.47 -4.78 -5.45
N LEU A 131 -2.17 -4.79 -5.72
CA LEU A 131 -1.13 -4.88 -4.72
C LEU A 131 0.12 -4.13 -5.20
N GLU A 132 0.63 -3.24 -4.35
CA GLU A 132 1.84 -2.44 -4.59
C GLU A 132 2.79 -2.58 -3.41
N PHE A 133 4.06 -2.87 -3.71
CA PHE A 133 5.03 -3.21 -2.66
C PHE A 133 6.48 -2.99 -3.10
N PHE A 134 7.36 -2.82 -2.10
CA PHE A 134 8.81 -2.96 -2.26
C PHE A 134 9.24 -4.40 -1.98
N THR A 135 10.28 -4.86 -2.67
CA THR A 135 10.95 -6.13 -2.36
C THR A 135 12.38 -6.14 -2.87
N SER A 136 13.18 -7.14 -2.47
CA SER A 136 14.57 -7.29 -2.88
C SER A 136 14.72 -7.67 -4.35
N ALA A 137 15.90 -7.38 -4.92
CA ALA A 137 16.21 -7.76 -6.30
C ALA A 137 16.20 -9.29 -6.50
N GLU A 138 16.55 -10.04 -5.47
CA GLU A 138 16.50 -11.50 -5.41
C GLU A 138 15.06 -12.00 -5.56
N ASN A 139 14.13 -11.41 -4.80
CA ASN A 139 12.71 -11.74 -4.88
C ASN A 139 12.13 -11.40 -6.25
N ILE A 140 12.55 -10.30 -6.88
CA ILE A 140 12.12 -9.94 -8.23
C ILE A 140 12.53 -10.99 -9.27
N LYS A 141 13.74 -11.55 -9.20
CA LYS A 141 14.19 -12.62 -10.12
C LYS A 141 13.28 -13.85 -10.04
N ALA A 142 12.90 -14.25 -8.82
CA ALA A 142 11.97 -15.34 -8.60
C ALA A 142 10.55 -14.99 -9.09
N LEU A 143 10.06 -13.79 -8.76
CA LEU A 143 8.73 -13.31 -9.14
C LEU A 143 8.54 -13.28 -10.66
N LEU A 144 9.53 -12.77 -11.42
CA LEU A 144 9.49 -12.76 -12.88
C LEU A 144 9.38 -14.17 -13.49
N THR A 145 9.96 -15.17 -12.84
CA THR A 145 9.84 -16.57 -13.28
C THR A 145 8.42 -17.09 -13.07
N VAL A 146 7.79 -16.74 -11.95
CA VAL A 146 6.40 -17.11 -11.63
C VAL A 146 5.41 -16.40 -12.55
N LEU A 147 5.58 -15.09 -12.78
CA LEU A 147 4.67 -14.26 -13.56
C LEU A 147 4.50 -14.72 -15.01
N LYS A 148 5.50 -15.38 -15.60
CA LYS A 148 5.39 -16.00 -16.94
C LYS A 148 4.21 -16.97 -17.05
N LYS A 149 3.84 -17.64 -15.95
CA LYS A 149 2.69 -18.56 -15.90
C LYS A 149 1.33 -17.85 -15.84
N TYR A 150 1.34 -16.54 -15.58
CA TYR A 150 0.14 -15.73 -15.33
C TYR A 150 -0.07 -14.60 -16.35
N GLY A 151 0.64 -14.61 -17.48
CA GLY A 151 0.67 -13.49 -18.44
C GLY A 151 -0.69 -13.07 -19.01
N GLN A 152 -1.70 -13.95 -19.03
CA GLN A 152 -3.05 -13.60 -19.47
C GLN A 152 -3.95 -13.04 -18.34
N ARG A 153 -3.55 -13.16 -17.07
CA ARG A 153 -4.39 -12.88 -15.91
C ARG A 153 -3.86 -11.74 -15.05
N VAL A 154 -2.54 -11.53 -15.03
CA VAL A 154 -1.89 -10.54 -14.17
C VAL A 154 -1.18 -9.51 -15.03
N ASN A 155 -1.54 -8.25 -14.86
CA ASN A 155 -0.76 -7.12 -15.34
C ASN A 155 0.23 -6.73 -14.24
N TYR A 156 1.50 -6.51 -14.60
CA TYR A 156 2.53 -6.13 -13.65
C TYR A 156 3.42 -5.02 -14.21
N HIS A 157 3.94 -4.20 -13.32
CA HIS A 157 4.95 -3.18 -13.62
C HIS A 157 6.01 -3.24 -12.52
N ILE A 158 7.29 -3.30 -12.90
CA ILE A 158 8.42 -3.39 -11.98
C ILE A 158 9.40 -2.30 -12.39
N VAL A 159 9.76 -1.45 -11.43
CA VAL A 159 10.68 -0.33 -11.61
C VAL A 159 11.63 -0.27 -10.41
N ASN A 160 12.83 0.26 -10.62
CA ASN A 160 13.76 0.57 -9.55
C ASN A 160 14.07 2.09 -9.56
N VAL A 161 14.94 2.54 -8.66
CA VAL A 161 15.23 3.98 -8.51
C VAL A 161 16.01 4.60 -9.68
N LYS A 162 16.62 3.79 -10.56
CA LYS A 162 17.43 4.24 -11.70
C LYS A 162 16.60 4.36 -12.96
#